data_AF-A0A160P8J2-F1
#
_entry.id   AF-A0A160P8J2-F1
#
_cell.length_a   1.000
_cell.length_b   1.000
_cell.length_c   1.000
_cell.angle_alpha   90.00
_cell.angle_beta   90.00
_cell.angle_gamma   90.00
#
_symmetry.space_group_name_H-M   'P 1'
#
loop_
_entity.id
_entity.type
_entity.pdbx_description
1 polymer ?
#
loop_
_entity_poly.entity_id
_entity_poly.type
_entity_poly.pdbx_seq_one_letter_code
_entity_poly.pdbx_strand_id
1 'polypeptide(L)'
;MRPSSPPAVTRRAGRLAAAVRRWSARAWGYVRAAPGTYLWLAALFVTTVLVRRMSPEFEAEFLRQRSTNIHQLSTDPVRVLISSAFWIDGGSWPSYAVLYTVFHAQAERWLGTPRWLTVAAAAHVLATFASEGVLLWAIRHGLAPQSAVDTLDVGVSYALAGVVAVLTYRIAAPWRYGYVVAVLVFYGIPVVTGRTFTDLGHFASVLIGLACFPLTRHRGPAWNPVDTFERAREQVRHRRAG
;
A
#
# COMPACT_ATOMS: atom_id res chain seq x y z
N MET A 1 19.11 53.18 -25.40
CA MET A 1 17.82 52.53 -25.70
C MET A 1 17.60 51.41 -24.68
N ARG A 2 16.65 51.54 -23.74
CA ARG A 2 16.35 50.47 -22.77
C ARG A 2 15.33 49.50 -23.38
N PRO A 3 15.51 48.17 -23.29
CA PRO A 3 14.53 47.22 -23.83
C PRO A 3 13.19 47.39 -23.12
N SER A 4 12.12 47.47 -23.90
CA SER A 4 10.75 47.58 -23.41
C SER A 4 10.39 46.33 -22.59
N SER A 5 9.81 46.55 -21.42
CA SER A 5 9.38 45.45 -20.55
C SER A 5 8.29 44.63 -21.24
N PRO A 6 8.32 43.29 -21.16
CA PRO A 6 7.33 42.45 -21.81
C PRO A 6 5.91 42.72 -21.29
N PRO A 7 4.87 42.65 -22.15
CA PRO A 7 3.49 42.94 -21.78
C PRO A 7 3.00 42.05 -20.62
N ALA A 8 2.05 42.55 -19.82
CA ALA A 8 1.58 41.86 -18.61
C ALA A 8 1.09 40.41 -18.86
N VAL A 9 0.56 40.13 -20.05
CA VAL A 9 0.10 38.81 -20.49
C VAL A 9 1.26 37.81 -20.66
N THR A 10 2.37 38.21 -21.29
CA THR A 10 3.55 37.33 -21.47
C THR A 10 4.27 37.07 -20.15
N ARG A 11 4.25 38.02 -19.22
CA ARG A 11 4.71 37.80 -17.83
C ARG A 11 3.83 36.82 -17.05
N ARG A 12 2.50 36.87 -17.19
CA ARG A 12 1.58 35.90 -16.55
C ARG A 12 1.76 34.50 -17.13
N ALA A 13 1.84 34.36 -18.46
CA ALA A 13 2.10 33.09 -19.13
C ALA A 13 3.46 32.49 -18.71
N GLY A 14 4.52 33.31 -18.64
CA GLY A 14 5.84 32.86 -18.17
C GLY A 14 5.83 32.40 -16.70
N ARG A 15 5.07 33.07 -15.82
CA ARG A 15 4.89 32.66 -14.41
C ARG A 15 4.13 31.35 -14.29
N LEU A 16 3.07 31.14 -15.07
CA LEU A 16 2.30 29.90 -15.10
C LEU A 16 3.15 28.74 -15.61
N ALA A 17 3.85 28.91 -16.74
CA ALA A 17 4.74 27.89 -17.27
C ALA A 17 5.87 27.53 -16.28
N ALA A 18 6.46 28.52 -15.62
CA ALA A 18 7.46 28.28 -14.58
C ALA A 18 6.86 27.58 -13.34
N ALA A 19 5.62 27.91 -12.95
CA ALA A 19 4.92 27.21 -11.89
C ALA A 19 4.67 25.74 -12.24
N VAL A 20 4.14 25.47 -13.44
CA VAL A 20 3.92 24.11 -13.95
C VAL A 20 5.23 23.32 -13.93
N ARG A 21 6.31 23.82 -14.52
CA ARG A 21 7.62 23.13 -14.50
C ARG A 21 8.11 22.82 -13.08
N ARG A 22 7.97 23.77 -12.14
CA ARG A 22 8.36 23.55 -10.73
C ARG A 22 7.51 22.48 -10.05
N TRP A 23 6.20 22.49 -10.29
CA TRP A 23 5.28 21.49 -9.73
C TRP A 23 5.53 20.11 -10.34
N SER A 24 5.73 20.02 -11.66
CA SER A 24 6.09 18.78 -12.34
C SER A 24 7.42 18.22 -11.83
N ALA A 25 8.46 19.05 -11.68
CA ALA A 25 9.74 18.62 -11.14
C ALA A 25 9.62 18.12 -9.69
N ARG A 26 8.77 18.77 -8.87
CA ARG A 26 8.48 18.32 -7.49
C ARG A 26 7.72 17.00 -7.45
N ALA A 27 6.67 16.86 -8.24
CA ALA A 27 5.91 15.62 -8.35
C ALA A 27 6.79 14.47 -8.82
N TRP A 28 7.63 14.73 -9.83
CA TRP A 28 8.57 13.75 -10.35
C TRP A 28 9.65 13.37 -9.33
N GLY A 29 10.19 14.33 -8.59
CA GLY A 29 11.11 14.07 -7.49
C GLY A 29 10.45 13.24 -6.37
N TYR A 30 9.18 13.49 -6.08
CA TYR A 30 8.42 12.72 -5.09
C TYR A 30 8.19 11.27 -5.53
N VAL A 31 7.83 11.05 -6.80
CA VAL A 31 7.69 9.71 -7.39
C VAL A 31 9.02 8.96 -7.38
N ARG A 32 10.10 9.61 -7.83
CA ARG A 32 11.44 9.01 -7.87
C ARG A 32 12.00 8.64 -6.51
N ALA A 33 11.49 9.21 -5.42
CA ALA A 33 11.92 8.87 -4.07
C ALA A 33 11.33 7.54 -3.55
N ALA A 34 10.33 6.96 -4.23
CA ALA A 34 9.72 5.68 -3.87
C ALA A 34 9.47 4.82 -5.13
N PRO A 35 10.53 4.45 -5.86
CA PRO A 35 10.41 3.84 -7.19
C PRO A 35 9.66 2.50 -7.16
N GLY A 36 9.88 1.66 -6.16
CA GLY A 36 9.23 0.36 -6.03
C GLY A 36 7.72 0.49 -5.89
N THR A 37 7.26 1.41 -5.05
CA THR A 37 5.83 1.68 -4.83
C THR A 37 5.15 2.12 -6.13
N TYR A 38 5.75 3.06 -6.85
CA TYR A 38 5.13 3.60 -8.07
C TYR A 38 5.24 2.65 -9.27
N LEU A 39 6.30 1.86 -9.38
CA LEU A 39 6.38 0.77 -10.36
C LEU A 39 5.32 -0.28 -10.09
N TRP A 40 5.09 -0.64 -8.82
CA TRP A 40 4.03 -1.57 -8.46
C TRP A 40 2.64 -1.00 -8.76
N LEU A 41 2.36 0.26 -8.40
CA LEU A 41 1.11 0.92 -8.76
C LEU A 41 0.89 1.01 -10.27
N ALA A 42 1.95 1.22 -11.06
CA ALA A 42 1.88 1.21 -12.51
C ALA A 42 1.54 -0.20 -13.05
N ALA A 43 2.15 -1.25 -12.49
CA ALA A 43 1.79 -2.63 -12.83
C ALA A 43 0.32 -2.92 -12.50
N LEU A 44 -0.16 -2.53 -11.31
CA LEU A 44 -1.57 -2.65 -10.91
C LEU A 44 -2.51 -1.86 -11.82
N PHE A 45 -2.07 -0.69 -12.32
CA PHE A 45 -2.86 0.10 -13.26
C PHE A 45 -3.02 -0.64 -14.58
N VAL A 46 -1.92 -1.14 -15.13
CA VAL A 46 -1.91 -1.89 -16.39
C VAL A 46 -2.80 -3.12 -16.26
N THR A 47 -2.65 -3.93 -15.21
CA THR A 47 -3.48 -5.12 -15.00
C THR A 47 -4.96 -4.76 -14.83
N THR A 48 -5.29 -3.70 -14.09
CA THR A 48 -6.67 -3.19 -13.96
C THR A 48 -7.27 -2.77 -15.31
N VAL A 49 -6.50 -2.05 -16.14
CA VAL A 49 -6.95 -1.61 -17.47
C VAL A 49 -7.16 -2.79 -18.41
N LEU A 50 -6.26 -3.78 -18.38
CA LEU A 50 -6.38 -4.97 -19.21
C LEU A 50 -7.63 -5.78 -18.86
N VAL A 51 -7.91 -5.99 -17.57
CA VAL A 51 -9.09 -6.73 -17.11
C VAL A 51 -10.39 -6.00 -17.48
N ARG A 52 -10.46 -4.68 -17.28
CA ARG A 52 -11.65 -3.89 -17.66
C ARG A 52 -11.95 -3.88 -19.16
N ARG A 53 -11.02 -4.36 -20.00
CA ARG A 53 -11.23 -4.53 -21.44
C ARG A 53 -11.67 -5.94 -21.83
N MET A 54 -11.69 -6.89 -20.89
CA MET A 54 -12.18 -8.26 -21.09
C MET A 54 -13.71 -8.31 -20.93
N SER A 55 -14.37 -9.32 -21.50
CA SER A 55 -15.80 -9.51 -21.25
C SER A 55 -16.03 -9.93 -19.80
N PRO A 56 -17.19 -9.62 -19.19
CA PRO A 56 -17.47 -9.94 -17.78
C PRO A 56 -17.36 -11.45 -17.47
N GLU A 57 -17.72 -12.31 -18.43
CA GLU A 57 -17.60 -13.76 -18.27
C GLU A 57 -16.14 -14.22 -18.26
N PHE A 58 -15.30 -13.55 -19.06
CA PHE A 58 -13.86 -13.83 -19.11
C PHE A 58 -13.14 -13.25 -17.90
N GLU A 59 -13.57 -12.10 -17.38
CA GLU A 59 -13.03 -11.49 -16.15
C GLU A 59 -13.24 -12.42 -14.95
N ALA A 60 -14.45 -12.95 -14.75
CA ALA A 60 -14.74 -13.85 -13.64
C ALA A 60 -13.93 -15.15 -13.73
N GLU A 61 -13.85 -15.78 -14.91
CA GLU A 61 -13.07 -17.00 -15.10
C GLU A 61 -11.56 -16.74 -15.01
N PHE A 62 -11.08 -15.62 -15.54
CA PHE A 62 -9.67 -15.24 -15.50
C PHE A 62 -9.20 -14.87 -14.09
N LEU A 63 -10.04 -14.18 -13.30
CA LEU A 63 -9.77 -13.92 -11.89
C LEU A 63 -9.79 -15.22 -11.07
N ARG A 64 -10.72 -16.15 -11.33
CA ARG A 64 -10.76 -17.47 -10.67
C ARG A 64 -9.54 -18.35 -11.01
N GLN A 65 -8.95 -18.18 -12.20
CA GLN A 65 -7.73 -18.88 -12.61
C GLN A 65 -6.44 -18.23 -12.09
N ARG A 66 -6.48 -17.00 -11.58
CA ARG A 66 -5.31 -16.27 -11.05
C ARG A 66 -5.41 -15.97 -9.56
N SER A 67 -6.51 -16.37 -8.91
CA SER A 67 -6.72 -16.29 -7.48
C SER A 67 -5.83 -17.26 -6.72
N THR A 68 -5.36 -16.86 -5.53
CA THR A 68 -4.66 -17.78 -4.65
C THR A 68 -5.65 -18.71 -3.97
N ASN A 69 -5.98 -19.84 -4.59
CA ASN A 69 -6.75 -20.90 -3.96
C ASN A 69 -5.86 -22.08 -3.56
N ILE A 70 -6.31 -22.89 -2.60
CA ILE A 70 -5.56 -24.04 -2.07
C ILE A 70 -5.06 -24.98 -3.18
N HIS A 71 -5.87 -25.21 -4.21
CA HIS A 71 -5.50 -26.10 -5.32
C HIS A 71 -4.31 -25.56 -6.12
N GLN A 72 -4.34 -24.28 -6.47
CA GLN A 72 -3.26 -23.63 -7.21
C GLN A 72 -2.02 -23.41 -6.34
N LEU A 73 -2.19 -23.05 -5.06
CA LEU A 73 -1.10 -22.92 -4.10
C LEU A 73 -0.35 -24.25 -3.91
N SER A 74 -1.06 -25.37 -4.00
CA SER A 74 -0.47 -26.71 -3.92
C SER A 74 0.23 -27.15 -5.22
N THR A 75 -0.14 -26.57 -6.36
CA THR A 75 0.35 -27.00 -7.68
C THR A 75 1.47 -26.11 -8.22
N ASP A 76 1.33 -24.79 -8.09
CA ASP A 76 2.33 -23.80 -8.54
C ASP A 76 2.33 -22.56 -7.60
N PRO A 77 2.83 -22.72 -6.36
CA PRO A 77 2.73 -21.68 -5.33
C PRO A 77 3.44 -20.38 -5.73
N VAL A 78 4.59 -20.48 -6.39
CA VAL A 78 5.39 -19.31 -6.75
C VAL A 78 4.66 -18.45 -7.78
N ARG A 79 4.12 -19.06 -8.84
CA ARG A 79 3.38 -18.34 -9.88
C ARG A 79 2.15 -17.65 -9.29
N VAL A 80 1.42 -18.32 -8.41
CA VAL A 80 0.18 -17.83 -7.80
C VAL A 80 0.45 -16.65 -6.88
N LEU A 81 1.43 -16.78 -5.97
CA LEU A 81 1.84 -15.68 -5.09
C LEU A 81 2.28 -14.46 -5.90
N ILE A 82 3.17 -14.65 -6.89
CA ILE A 82 3.58 -13.55 -7.77
C ILE A 82 2.37 -12.94 -8.49
N SER A 83 1.51 -13.76 -9.09
CA SER A 83 0.37 -13.24 -9.84
C SER A 83 -0.57 -12.45 -8.95
N SER A 84 -0.93 -12.98 -7.77
CA SER A 84 -1.86 -12.34 -6.82
C SER A 84 -1.35 -11.00 -6.28
N ALA A 85 -0.02 -10.78 -6.29
CA ALA A 85 0.58 -9.50 -5.95
C ALA A 85 0.35 -8.42 -7.03
N PHE A 86 -0.16 -8.75 -8.22
CA PHE A 86 -0.42 -7.81 -9.31
C PHE A 86 -1.91 -7.67 -9.69
N TRP A 87 -2.81 -8.18 -8.85
CA TRP A 87 -4.26 -8.09 -9.04
C TRP A 87 -4.94 -7.32 -7.92
N ILE A 88 -5.85 -6.42 -8.29
CA ILE A 88 -6.79 -5.80 -7.35
C ILE A 88 -8.10 -6.53 -7.52
N ASP A 89 -8.46 -7.35 -6.54
CA ASP A 89 -9.79 -7.90 -6.43
C ASP A 89 -10.52 -7.20 -5.26
N GLY A 90 -11.61 -6.54 -5.62
CA GLY A 90 -12.30 -5.58 -4.74
C GLY A 90 -11.65 -4.18 -4.67
N GLY A 91 -12.50 -3.16 -4.61
CA GLY A 91 -12.07 -1.75 -4.55
C GLY A 91 -11.69 -1.18 -5.93
N SER A 92 -11.02 -0.03 -5.94
CA SER A 92 -10.67 0.67 -7.17
C SER A 92 -9.18 1.03 -7.22
N TRP A 93 -8.57 0.99 -8.41
CA TRP A 93 -7.18 1.42 -8.56
C TRP A 93 -6.90 2.81 -7.94
N PRO A 94 -7.77 3.83 -8.09
CA PRO A 94 -7.58 5.12 -7.41
C PRO A 94 -7.47 5.01 -5.87
N SER A 95 -8.28 4.15 -5.24
CA SER A 95 -8.19 3.94 -3.79
C SER A 95 -6.85 3.33 -3.37
N TYR A 96 -6.35 2.34 -4.12
CA TYR A 96 -5.02 1.78 -3.90
C TYR A 96 -3.91 2.79 -4.18
N ALA A 97 -4.03 3.61 -5.23
CA ALA A 97 -3.06 4.66 -5.53
C ALA A 97 -2.91 5.67 -4.38
N VAL A 98 -4.02 6.06 -3.75
CA VAL A 98 -4.02 6.91 -2.55
C VAL A 98 -3.35 6.19 -1.38
N LEU A 99 -3.80 4.98 -1.04
CA LEU A 99 -3.30 4.23 0.11
C LEU A 99 -1.79 3.91 -0.02
N TYR A 100 -1.35 3.46 -1.19
CA TYR A 100 0.07 3.18 -1.45
C TYR A 100 0.90 4.47 -1.42
N THR A 101 0.37 5.59 -1.91
CA THR A 101 1.08 6.87 -1.80
C THR A 101 1.20 7.35 -0.35
N VAL A 102 0.14 7.17 0.46
CA VAL A 102 0.10 7.59 1.86
C VAL A 102 0.94 6.67 2.76
N PHE A 103 0.98 5.37 2.50
CA PHE A 103 1.66 4.38 3.34
C PHE A 103 2.91 3.80 2.68
N HIS A 104 2.78 3.06 1.57
CA HIS A 104 3.92 2.38 0.93
C HIS A 104 5.04 3.33 0.53
N ALA A 105 4.71 4.45 -0.12
CA ALA A 105 5.73 5.37 -0.57
C ALA A 105 6.48 6.01 0.63
N GLN A 106 5.80 6.20 1.77
CA GLN A 106 6.44 6.69 2.99
C GLN A 106 7.33 5.62 3.63
N ALA A 107 6.86 4.38 3.66
CA ALA A 107 7.62 3.25 4.19
C ALA A 107 8.84 2.96 3.33
N GLU A 108 8.72 3.01 2.00
CA GLU A 108 9.83 2.83 1.05
C GLU A 108 10.87 3.94 1.20
N ARG A 109 10.44 5.21 1.25
CA ARG A 109 11.37 6.34 1.49
C ARG A 109 12.13 6.18 2.80
N TRP A 110 11.45 5.68 3.82
CA TRP A 110 12.03 5.52 5.14
C TRP A 110 12.94 4.29 5.26
N LEU A 111 12.49 3.11 4.83
CA LEU A 111 13.21 1.84 4.97
C LEU A 111 14.26 1.62 3.86
N GLY A 112 14.07 2.27 2.72
CA GLY A 112 14.69 1.93 1.44
C GLY A 112 13.94 0.80 0.73
N THR A 113 14.03 0.77 -0.60
CA THR A 113 13.32 -0.19 -1.47
C THR A 113 13.52 -1.66 -1.07
N PRO A 114 14.74 -2.16 -0.77
CA PRO A 114 14.92 -3.58 -0.45
C PRO A 114 14.15 -4.00 0.80
N ARG A 115 14.26 -3.22 1.89
CA ARG A 115 13.61 -3.55 3.17
C ARG A 115 12.10 -3.41 3.09
N TRP A 116 11.61 -2.36 2.42
CA TRP A 116 10.18 -2.21 2.15
C TRP A 116 9.63 -3.40 1.37
N LEU A 117 10.34 -3.83 0.32
CA LEU A 117 9.93 -4.98 -0.48
C LEU A 117 9.95 -6.27 0.35
N THR A 118 10.94 -6.46 1.23
CA THR A 118 10.97 -7.58 2.17
C THR A 118 9.73 -7.59 3.09
N VAL A 119 9.35 -6.44 3.65
CA VAL A 119 8.13 -6.36 4.50
C VAL A 119 6.89 -6.69 3.69
N ALA A 120 6.73 -6.08 2.51
CA ALA A 120 5.57 -6.29 1.65
C ALA A 120 5.46 -7.75 1.20
N ALA A 121 6.58 -8.36 0.79
CA ALA A 121 6.63 -9.75 0.36
C ALA A 121 6.39 -10.72 1.54
N ALA A 122 7.00 -10.48 2.70
CA ALA A 122 6.78 -11.32 3.88
C ALA A 122 5.31 -11.26 4.35
N ALA A 123 4.74 -10.06 4.43
CA ALA A 123 3.34 -9.86 4.79
C ALA A 123 2.43 -10.58 3.80
N HIS A 124 2.63 -10.38 2.49
CA HIS A 124 1.86 -11.06 1.47
C HIS A 124 1.97 -12.59 1.57
N VAL A 125 3.17 -13.14 1.49
CA VAL A 125 3.38 -14.59 1.36
C VAL A 125 2.98 -15.34 2.63
N LEU A 126 3.43 -14.87 3.80
CA LEU A 126 3.18 -15.57 5.06
C LEU A 126 1.71 -15.44 5.48
N ALA A 127 1.05 -14.30 5.21
CA ALA A 127 -0.36 -14.16 5.49
C ALA A 127 -1.21 -15.04 4.59
N THR A 128 -0.88 -15.15 3.29
CA THR A 128 -1.55 -16.07 2.37
C THR A 128 -1.41 -17.52 2.83
N PHE A 129 -0.22 -17.96 3.27
CA PHE A 129 -0.09 -19.31 3.82
C PHE A 129 -0.88 -19.50 5.13
N ALA A 130 -0.98 -18.47 5.97
CA ALA A 130 -1.74 -18.54 7.20
C ALA A 130 -3.26 -18.59 6.95
N SER A 131 -3.81 -17.73 6.11
CA SER A 131 -5.23 -17.70 5.75
C SER A 131 -5.66 -19.01 5.07
N GLU A 132 -4.96 -19.40 4.01
CA GLU A 132 -5.25 -20.62 3.24
C GLU A 132 -5.02 -21.89 4.05
N GLY A 133 -4.02 -21.90 4.92
CA GLY A 133 -3.75 -23.01 5.83
C GLY A 133 -4.88 -23.23 6.84
N VAL A 134 -5.41 -22.14 7.42
CA VAL A 134 -6.54 -22.20 8.35
C VAL A 134 -7.85 -22.56 7.63
N LEU A 135 -8.06 -22.06 6.40
CA LEU A 135 -9.17 -22.47 5.55
C LEU A 135 -9.13 -23.98 5.26
N LEU A 136 -7.97 -24.49 4.83
CA LEU A 136 -7.77 -25.91 4.57
C LEU A 136 -8.02 -26.76 5.81
N TRP A 137 -7.54 -26.31 6.98
CA TRP A 137 -7.79 -26.98 8.24
C TRP A 137 -9.29 -27.01 8.57
N ALA A 138 -10.00 -25.89 8.41
CA ALA A 138 -11.44 -25.80 8.67
C ALA A 138 -12.25 -26.72 7.75
N ILE A 139 -11.90 -26.79 6.46
CA ILE A 139 -12.52 -27.70 5.49
C ILE A 139 -12.33 -29.16 5.91
N ARG A 140 -11.11 -29.55 6.29
CA ARG A 140 -10.79 -30.92 6.71
C ARG A 140 -11.55 -31.37 7.96
N HIS A 141 -11.95 -30.43 8.81
CA HIS A 141 -12.72 -30.70 10.04
C HIS A 141 -14.23 -30.42 9.88
N GLY A 142 -14.71 -30.17 8.65
CA GLY A 142 -16.13 -29.93 8.38
C GLY A 142 -16.66 -28.58 8.89
N LEU A 143 -15.78 -27.64 9.22
CA LEU A 143 -16.12 -26.30 9.73
C LEU A 143 -16.31 -25.27 8.60
N ALA A 144 -15.95 -25.62 7.37
CA ALA A 144 -16.16 -24.79 6.18
C ALA A 144 -16.55 -25.67 4.98
N PRO A 145 -17.42 -25.18 4.07
CA PRO A 145 -17.81 -25.93 2.88
C PRO A 145 -16.62 -26.07 1.91
N GLN A 146 -16.55 -27.18 1.17
CA GLN A 146 -15.52 -27.41 0.14
C GLN A 146 -15.52 -26.33 -0.95
N SER A 147 -16.66 -25.69 -1.22
CA SER A 147 -16.74 -24.56 -2.16
C SER A 147 -15.99 -23.31 -1.69
N ALA A 148 -15.64 -23.21 -0.40
CA ALA A 148 -14.86 -22.10 0.12
C ALA A 148 -13.40 -22.11 -0.37
N VAL A 149 -12.92 -23.22 -0.94
CA VAL A 149 -11.59 -23.31 -1.56
C VAL A 149 -11.42 -22.28 -2.69
N ASP A 150 -12.50 -21.93 -3.40
CA ASP A 150 -12.46 -21.00 -4.53
C ASP A 150 -12.61 -19.52 -4.10
N THR A 151 -12.68 -19.24 -2.81
CA THR A 151 -12.83 -17.88 -2.31
C THR A 151 -11.55 -17.09 -2.55
N LEU A 152 -11.66 -15.94 -3.22
CA LEU A 152 -10.51 -15.15 -3.64
C LEU A 152 -9.69 -14.64 -2.45
N ASP A 153 -8.37 -14.89 -2.48
CA ASP A 153 -7.39 -14.24 -1.62
C ASP A 153 -6.40 -13.40 -2.45
N VAL A 154 -6.26 -12.11 -2.08
CA VAL A 154 -5.62 -11.07 -2.87
C VAL A 154 -4.39 -10.50 -2.16
N GLY A 155 -3.22 -10.82 -2.71
CA GLY A 155 -1.93 -10.49 -2.12
C GLY A 155 -1.62 -9.00 -1.94
N VAL A 156 -2.20 -8.14 -2.78
CA VAL A 156 -2.00 -6.68 -2.72
C VAL A 156 -2.49 -6.10 -1.39
N SER A 157 -3.62 -6.57 -0.89
CA SER A 157 -4.22 -6.06 0.35
C SER A 157 -3.46 -6.49 1.61
N TYR A 158 -2.82 -7.67 1.59
CA TYR A 158 -1.96 -8.18 2.67
C TYR A 158 -0.65 -7.42 2.76
N ALA A 159 -0.01 -7.17 1.62
CA ALA A 159 1.16 -6.31 1.57
C ALA A 159 0.85 -4.91 2.13
N LEU A 160 -0.33 -4.35 1.80
CA LEU A 160 -0.80 -3.08 2.36
C LEU A 160 -0.92 -3.12 3.88
N ALA A 161 -1.63 -4.11 4.43
CA ALA A 161 -1.81 -4.25 5.87
C ALA A 161 -0.47 -4.38 6.62
N GLY A 162 0.46 -5.19 6.11
CA GLY A 162 1.78 -5.35 6.72
C GLY A 162 2.66 -4.09 6.65
N VAL A 163 2.61 -3.35 5.55
CA VAL A 163 3.36 -2.08 5.41
C VAL A 163 2.75 -0.97 6.27
N VAL A 164 1.42 -0.91 6.41
CA VAL A 164 0.74 -0.04 7.38
C VAL A 164 1.22 -0.38 8.79
N ALA A 165 1.29 -1.67 9.14
CA ALA A 165 1.72 -2.07 10.48
C ALA A 165 3.18 -1.70 10.78
N VAL A 166 4.14 -1.93 9.86
CA VAL A 166 5.57 -1.63 10.10
C VAL A 166 5.83 -0.13 10.28
N LEU A 167 4.98 0.75 9.71
CA LEU A 167 5.06 2.20 9.90
C LEU A 167 4.85 2.63 11.35
N THR A 168 4.30 1.76 12.21
CA THR A 168 4.28 1.97 13.67
C THR A 168 5.65 2.39 14.21
N TYR A 169 6.71 1.76 13.72
CA TYR A 169 8.08 2.04 14.19
C TYR A 169 8.65 3.35 13.65
N ARG A 170 8.04 3.93 12.61
CA ARG A 170 8.38 5.26 12.10
C ARG A 170 7.89 6.37 13.03
N ILE A 171 6.85 6.14 13.83
CA ILE A 171 6.18 7.16 14.64
C ILE A 171 6.82 7.24 16.04
N ALA A 172 7.02 8.45 16.56
CA ALA A 172 7.56 8.69 17.90
C ALA A 172 6.52 8.39 19.01
N ALA A 173 7.00 8.02 20.20
CA ALA A 173 6.13 7.93 21.37
C ALA A 173 5.66 9.35 21.81
N PRO A 174 4.44 9.50 22.35
CA PRO A 174 3.44 8.46 22.61
C PRO A 174 2.53 8.13 21.41
N TRP A 175 2.56 8.92 20.33
CA TRP A 175 1.68 8.78 19.15
C TRP A 175 1.73 7.39 18.50
N ARG A 176 2.89 6.72 18.60
CA ARG A 176 3.07 5.33 18.20
C ARG A 176 2.01 4.40 18.79
N TYR A 177 1.67 4.57 20.06
CA TYR A 177 0.72 3.69 20.75
C TYR A 177 -0.71 3.89 20.23
N GLY A 178 -1.11 5.13 19.99
CA GLY A 178 -2.40 5.43 19.36
C GLY A 178 -2.49 4.82 17.95
N TYR A 179 -1.40 4.93 17.17
CA TYR A 179 -1.34 4.35 15.82
C TYR A 179 -1.45 2.82 15.82
N VAL A 180 -0.65 2.12 16.64
CA VAL A 180 -0.68 0.66 16.66
C VAL A 180 -2.02 0.13 17.16
N VAL A 181 -2.64 0.77 18.15
CA VAL A 181 -3.99 0.41 18.61
C VAL A 181 -5.00 0.61 17.49
N ALA A 182 -4.96 1.74 16.77
CA ALA A 182 -5.87 1.99 15.66
C ALA A 182 -5.72 0.92 14.54
N VAL A 183 -4.49 0.55 14.19
CA VAL A 183 -4.23 -0.51 13.20
C VAL A 183 -4.75 -1.87 13.68
N LEU A 184 -4.46 -2.26 14.91
CA LEU A 184 -4.91 -3.53 15.49
C LEU A 184 -6.44 -3.60 15.60
N VAL A 185 -7.10 -2.50 15.97
CA VAL A 185 -8.56 -2.43 16.04
C VAL A 185 -9.16 -2.52 14.64
N PHE A 186 -8.65 -1.75 13.67
CA PHE A 186 -9.16 -1.72 12.31
C PHE A 186 -9.13 -3.10 11.64
N TYR A 187 -8.02 -3.83 11.78
CA TYR A 187 -7.86 -5.17 11.20
C TYR A 187 -8.34 -6.30 12.12
N GLY A 188 -8.47 -6.07 13.43
CA GLY A 188 -8.91 -7.08 14.39
C GLY A 188 -10.43 -7.20 14.53
N ILE A 189 -11.18 -6.09 14.38
CA ILE A 189 -12.65 -6.11 14.43
C ILE A 189 -13.26 -7.11 13.42
N PRO A 190 -12.84 -7.13 12.13
CA PRO A 190 -13.39 -8.08 11.16
C PRO A 190 -13.19 -9.55 11.56
N VAL A 191 -12.03 -9.89 12.13
CA VAL A 191 -11.72 -11.25 12.61
C VAL A 191 -12.67 -11.69 13.72
N VAL A 192 -12.93 -10.82 14.70
CA VAL A 192 -13.80 -11.17 15.85
C VAL A 192 -15.29 -11.06 15.56
N THR A 193 -15.67 -10.32 14.51
CA THR A 193 -17.07 -10.18 14.07
C THR A 193 -17.50 -11.21 13.03
N GLY A 194 -16.66 -12.24 12.81
CA GLY A 194 -17.01 -13.41 12.01
C GLY A 194 -16.88 -13.19 10.50
N ARG A 195 -15.99 -12.30 10.07
CA ARG A 195 -15.73 -12.10 8.65
C ARG A 195 -14.53 -12.94 8.22
N THR A 196 -14.72 -13.58 7.06
CA THR A 196 -13.86 -14.41 6.18
C THR A 196 -12.41 -14.76 6.59
N PHE A 197 -11.89 -15.85 6.01
CA PHE A 197 -10.47 -16.20 6.12
C PHE A 197 -9.53 -15.12 5.56
N THR A 198 -10.02 -14.24 4.68
CA THR A 198 -9.30 -13.07 4.19
C THR A 198 -9.02 -12.06 5.31
N ASP A 199 -9.97 -11.85 6.22
CA ASP A 199 -9.79 -10.97 7.37
C ASP A 199 -8.72 -11.51 8.33
N LEU A 200 -8.65 -12.84 8.49
CA LEU A 200 -7.55 -13.49 9.20
C LEU A 200 -6.21 -13.23 8.53
N GLY A 201 -6.13 -13.29 7.19
CA GLY A 201 -4.94 -12.95 6.44
C GLY A 201 -4.53 -11.48 6.58
N HIS A 202 -5.48 -10.53 6.58
CA HIS A 202 -5.16 -9.13 6.88
C HIS A 202 -4.60 -8.95 8.28
N PHE A 203 -5.20 -9.60 9.29
CA PHE A 203 -4.71 -9.51 10.66
C PHE A 203 -3.34 -10.18 10.82
N ALA A 204 -3.13 -11.35 10.20
CA ALA A 204 -1.82 -11.99 10.14
C ALA A 204 -0.77 -11.08 9.49
N SER A 205 -1.13 -10.39 8.39
CA SER A 205 -0.26 -9.42 7.72
C SER A 205 0.17 -8.29 8.66
N VAL A 206 -0.74 -7.79 9.50
CA VAL A 206 -0.41 -6.78 10.53
C VAL A 206 0.62 -7.32 11.50
N LEU A 207 0.42 -8.54 12.02
CA LEU A 207 1.36 -9.16 12.95
C LEU A 207 2.74 -9.39 12.31
N ILE A 208 2.78 -9.84 11.05
CA ILE A 208 4.02 -10.01 10.28
C ILE A 208 4.71 -8.65 10.08
N GLY A 209 3.97 -7.60 9.74
CA GLY A 209 4.49 -6.25 9.60
C GLY A 209 5.09 -5.69 10.89
N LEU A 210 4.47 -5.97 12.04
CA LEU A 210 5.03 -5.66 13.36
C LEU A 210 6.28 -6.52 13.66
N ALA A 211 6.24 -7.81 13.36
CA ALA A 211 7.39 -8.71 13.54
C ALA A 211 8.62 -8.27 12.70
N CYS A 212 8.42 -7.50 11.63
CA CYS A 212 9.49 -6.90 10.84
C CYS A 212 10.26 -5.75 11.54
N PHE A 213 10.04 -5.50 12.83
CA PHE A 213 10.81 -4.54 13.64
C PHE A 213 12.34 -4.54 13.39
N PRO A 214 13.03 -5.69 13.26
CA PRO A 214 14.47 -5.71 12.99
C PRO A 214 14.87 -4.94 11.72
N LEU A 215 14.01 -4.91 10.69
CA LEU A 215 14.25 -4.19 9.44
C LEU A 215 14.16 -2.66 9.61
N THR A 216 13.62 -2.18 10.72
CA THR A 216 13.43 -0.74 10.99
C THR A 216 14.60 -0.11 11.75
N ARG A 217 15.52 -0.94 12.28
CA ARG A 217 16.67 -0.49 13.05
C ARG A 217 17.61 0.36 12.19
N HIS A 218 18.22 1.37 12.82
CA HIS A 218 19.19 2.28 12.18
C HIS A 218 18.63 3.11 11.00
N ARG A 219 17.32 3.42 11.01
CA ARG A 219 16.65 4.23 9.96
C ARG A 219 16.35 5.68 10.38
N GLY A 220 17.19 6.22 11.26
CA GLY A 220 17.08 7.60 11.74
C GLY A 220 16.02 7.77 12.84
N PRO A 221 15.85 9.01 13.34
CA PRO A 221 14.93 9.30 14.43
C PRO A 221 13.47 9.07 14.00
N ALA A 222 12.65 8.61 14.94
CA ALA A 222 11.22 8.50 14.73
C ALA A 222 10.61 9.88 14.43
N TRP A 223 9.56 9.89 13.61
CA TRP A 223 8.83 11.09 13.23
C TRP A 223 7.87 11.46 14.35
N ASN A 224 8.03 12.66 14.88
CA ASN A 224 7.08 13.25 15.81
C ASN A 224 6.06 14.10 15.03
N PRO A 225 4.76 13.76 15.10
CA PRO A 225 3.71 14.56 14.47
C PRO A 225 3.72 16.03 14.92
N VAL A 226 4.07 16.31 16.18
CA VAL A 226 4.07 17.67 16.76
C VAL A 226 5.03 18.59 16.02
N ASP A 227 6.25 18.12 15.69
CA ASP A 227 7.25 18.89 14.94
C ASP A 227 6.72 19.37 13.59
N THR A 228 5.81 18.59 12.98
CA THR A 228 5.21 18.95 11.68
C THR A 228 4.23 20.11 11.83
N PHE A 229 3.43 20.12 12.91
CA PHE A 229 2.52 21.21 13.23
C PHE A 229 3.27 22.49 13.61
N GLU A 230 4.36 22.37 14.37
CA GLU A 230 5.18 23.52 14.75
C GLU A 230 5.82 24.19 13.54
N ARG A 231 6.47 23.42 12.66
CA ARG A 231 7.04 23.95 11.41
C ARG A 231 5.99 24.61 10.51
N ALA A 232 4.80 24.03 10.41
CA ALA A 232 3.71 24.61 9.64
C ALA A 232 3.23 25.95 10.25
N ARG A 233 3.12 26.02 11.59
CA ARG A 233 2.78 27.25 12.32
C ARG A 233 3.82 28.34 12.11
N GLU A 234 5.10 28.01 12.18
CA GLU A 234 6.21 28.95 11.94
C GLU A 234 6.19 29.50 10.52
N GLN A 235 5.97 28.65 9.50
CA GLN A 235 5.86 29.10 8.12
C GLN A 235 4.69 30.07 7.90
N VAL A 236 3.54 29.83 8.55
CA VAL A 236 2.39 30.73 8.48
C VAL A 236 2.70 32.07 9.18
N ARG A 237 3.41 32.05 10.32
CA ARG A 237 3.84 33.27 11.02
C ARG A 237 4.79 34.11 10.15
N HIS A 238 5.81 33.50 9.55
CA HIS A 238 6.75 34.20 8.68
C HIS A 238 6.09 34.84 7.45
N ARG A 239 5.08 34.18 6.86
CA ARG A 239 4.32 34.74 5.72
C ARG A 239 3.38 35.88 6.08
N ARG A 240 3.03 36.04 7.36
CA ARG A 240 2.19 37.15 7.84
C ARG A 240 3.01 38.35 8.28
N ALA A 241 4.30 38.15 8.56
CA ALA A 241 5.21 39.18 9.08
C ALA A 241 6.07 39.86 7.99
N GLY A 242 5.99 39.42 6.74
CA GLY A 242 6.69 40.01 5.58
C GLY A 242 5.74 40.19 4.41
#